data_AF-A0A1G9JST6-F1
#
_entry.id   AF-A0A1G9JST6-F1
#
_cell.length_a   1.000
_cell.length_b   1.000
_cell.length_c   1.000
_cell.angle_alpha   90.00
_cell.angle_beta   90.00
_cell.angle_gamma   90.00
#
_symmetry.space_group_name_H-M   'P 1'
#
loop_
_entity.id
_entity.type
_entity.pdbx_description
1 polymer ?
#
loop_
_entity_poly.entity_id
_entity_poly.type
_entity_poly.pdbx_seq_one_letter_code
_entity_poly.pdbx_strand_id
1 'polypeptide(L)'
;AKALDPKGDWSWLNTVVKRYQKLADRRSLPPALPISAGEIFQWSQTRLAEVEADETSRPLRKAVHFRQALMIGLLIARPVRRRALLAMQVGRHVFPTSQGVELRFGAEDMKDKNARRSWVPQELVEPMRAYLEVHRPILLSGKSSEAFWISQYGEPMTPDGLSRELPKVTQRHLGVALRPHAFRSIAATSIAESDPENVGIIRDLLGHSTMAMADKHYNRATGIKSCDELQSVVDSILAGSSKGRPSSRRK
;
A
#
# COMPACT_ATOMS: atom_id res chain seq x y z
N ALA A 1 -23.47 -18.83 -23.16
CA ALA A 1 -23.04 -19.83 -24.16
C ALA A 1 -24.21 -20.44 -24.95
N LYS A 2 -25.23 -21.04 -24.30
CA LYS A 2 -26.41 -21.62 -25.02
C LYS A 2 -27.26 -20.64 -25.84
N ALA A 3 -27.10 -19.34 -25.64
CA ALA A 3 -27.81 -18.30 -26.38
C ALA A 3 -27.17 -17.94 -27.74
N LEU A 4 -25.95 -18.43 -28.02
CA LEU A 4 -25.15 -18.01 -29.19
C LEU A 4 -25.09 -19.06 -30.31
N ASP A 5 -25.17 -20.36 -30.00
CA ASP A 5 -25.43 -21.44 -30.96
C ASP A 5 -26.07 -22.63 -30.21
N PRO A 6 -27.37 -22.91 -30.41
CA PRO A 6 -28.08 -23.97 -29.71
C PRO A 6 -27.61 -25.40 -30.04
N LYS A 7 -26.91 -25.61 -31.17
CA LYS A 7 -26.53 -26.95 -31.68
C LYS A 7 -25.05 -27.32 -31.47
N GLY A 8 -24.22 -26.36 -31.05
CA GLY A 8 -22.80 -26.60 -30.77
C GLY A 8 -22.58 -27.38 -29.46
N ASP A 9 -21.61 -28.30 -29.46
CA ASP A 9 -21.13 -28.91 -28.22
C ASP A 9 -20.23 -27.92 -27.45
N TRP A 10 -20.81 -27.27 -26.45
CA TRP A 10 -20.15 -26.30 -25.56
C TRP A 10 -19.62 -26.93 -24.25
N SER A 11 -19.61 -28.26 -24.14
CA SER A 11 -19.16 -28.98 -22.95
C SER A 11 -17.68 -28.72 -22.64
N TRP A 12 -16.85 -28.57 -23.68
CA TRP A 12 -15.44 -28.22 -23.56
C TRP A 12 -15.25 -26.80 -22.99
N LEU A 13 -16.04 -25.82 -23.45
CA LEU A 13 -15.98 -24.44 -22.95
C LEU A 13 -16.41 -24.38 -21.48
N ASN A 14 -17.45 -25.11 -21.09
CA ASN A 14 -17.86 -25.22 -19.68
C ASN A 14 -16.79 -25.88 -18.81
N THR A 15 -16.05 -26.85 -19.35
CA THR A 15 -14.93 -27.51 -18.66
C THR A 15 -13.76 -26.55 -18.47
N VAL A 16 -13.43 -25.77 -19.50
CA VAL A 16 -12.41 -24.71 -19.46
C VAL A 16 -12.82 -23.63 -18.45
N VAL A 17 -14.04 -23.09 -18.55
CA VAL A 17 -14.58 -22.08 -17.61
C VAL A 17 -14.56 -22.59 -16.18
N LYS A 18 -15.03 -23.81 -15.90
CA LYS A 18 -14.99 -24.40 -14.55
C LYS A 18 -13.56 -24.58 -14.06
N ARG A 19 -12.60 -24.93 -14.93
CA ARG A 19 -11.19 -25.06 -14.59
C ARG A 19 -10.57 -23.70 -14.24
N TYR A 20 -10.88 -22.66 -15.02
CA TYR A 20 -10.45 -21.28 -14.76
C TYR A 20 -11.11 -20.68 -13.52
N GLN A 21 -12.40 -20.92 -13.28
CA GLN A 21 -13.11 -20.53 -12.05
C GLN A 21 -12.50 -21.21 -10.82
N LYS A 22 -12.20 -22.51 -10.90
CA LYS A 22 -11.57 -23.26 -9.79
C LYS A 22 -10.11 -22.84 -9.55
N LEU A 23 -9.41 -22.36 -10.59
CA LEU A 23 -8.10 -21.73 -10.48
C LEU A 23 -8.18 -20.30 -9.91
N ALA A 24 -9.22 -19.55 -10.24
CA ALA A 24 -9.50 -18.22 -9.71
C ALA A 24 -9.92 -18.28 -8.23
N ASP A 25 -10.78 -19.21 -7.84
CA ASP A 25 -11.22 -19.43 -6.45
C ASP A 25 -10.06 -19.83 -5.54
N ARG A 26 -9.16 -20.70 -6.02
CA ARG A 26 -7.93 -21.08 -5.30
C ARG A 26 -6.89 -19.96 -5.19
N ARG A 27 -6.97 -18.94 -6.05
CA ARG A 27 -6.07 -17.77 -6.08
C ARG A 27 -6.71 -16.51 -5.52
N SER A 28 -7.99 -16.55 -5.14
CA SER A 28 -8.73 -15.41 -4.61
C SER A 28 -7.98 -14.83 -3.41
N LEU A 29 -7.45 -13.62 -3.61
CA LEU A 29 -6.99 -12.79 -2.50
C LEU A 29 -8.22 -12.44 -1.66
N PRO A 30 -8.05 -12.17 -0.35
CA PRO A 30 -9.06 -11.45 0.41
C PRO A 30 -9.50 -10.20 -0.38
N PRO A 31 -10.76 -9.77 -0.26
CA PRO A 31 -11.24 -8.55 -0.93
C PRO A 31 -10.25 -7.40 -0.67
N ALA A 32 -9.98 -6.57 -1.69
CA ALA A 32 -9.17 -5.38 -1.46
C ALA A 32 -9.79 -4.58 -0.33
N LEU A 33 -8.93 -4.02 0.52
CA LEU A 33 -9.39 -3.00 1.44
C LEU A 33 -10.01 -1.88 0.60
N PRO A 34 -11.14 -1.30 1.04
CA PRO A 34 -11.86 -0.27 0.28
C PRO A 34 -11.15 1.09 0.33
N ILE A 35 -9.81 1.10 0.42
CA ILE A 35 -9.00 2.30 0.52
C ILE A 35 -7.66 2.12 -0.20
N SER A 36 -7.29 3.11 -0.99
CA SER A 36 -6.04 3.17 -1.76
C SER A 36 -4.91 3.84 -0.99
N ALA A 37 -3.68 3.66 -1.47
CA ALA A 37 -2.51 4.35 -0.92
C ALA A 37 -2.63 5.88 -1.05
N GLY A 38 -3.21 6.36 -2.16
CA GLY A 38 -3.44 7.79 -2.42
C GLY A 38 -4.40 8.40 -1.40
N GLU A 39 -5.53 7.75 -1.13
CA GLU A 39 -6.51 8.22 -0.14
C GLU A 39 -5.92 8.31 1.27
N ILE A 40 -5.13 7.31 1.70
CA ILE A 40 -4.45 7.34 3.01
C ILE A 40 -3.43 8.48 3.08
N PHE A 41 -2.66 8.69 2.01
CA PHE A 41 -1.64 9.73 1.97
C PHE A 41 -2.27 11.13 1.94
N GLN A 42 -3.32 11.33 1.16
CA GLN A 42 -4.09 12.58 1.14
C GLN A 42 -4.71 12.86 2.52
N TRP A 43 -5.34 11.86 3.14
CA TRP A 43 -5.85 12.00 4.51
C TRP A 43 -4.77 12.44 5.49
N SER A 44 -3.57 11.85 5.41
CA SER A 44 -2.45 12.24 6.27
C SER A 44 -2.09 13.71 6.08
N GLN A 45 -1.99 14.19 4.84
CA GLN A 45 -1.65 15.58 4.55
C GLN A 45 -2.70 16.55 5.06
N THR A 46 -3.98 16.28 4.77
CA THR A 46 -5.11 17.08 5.27
C THR A 46 -5.09 17.11 6.81
N ARG A 47 -4.91 15.95 7.44
CA ARG A 47 -4.92 15.87 8.91
C ARG A 47 -3.75 16.59 9.55
N LEU A 48 -2.56 16.56 8.94
CA LEU A 48 -1.40 17.33 9.42
C LEU A 48 -1.71 18.83 9.37
N ALA A 49 -2.26 19.33 8.26
CA ALA A 49 -2.64 20.73 8.11
C ALA A 49 -3.72 21.16 9.12
N GLU A 50 -4.76 20.34 9.31
CA GLU A 50 -5.82 20.60 10.30
C GLU A 50 -5.27 20.69 11.73
N VAL A 51 -4.40 19.74 12.12
CA VAL A 51 -3.81 19.74 13.46
C VAL A 51 -2.92 20.95 13.66
N GLU A 52 -2.18 21.36 12.64
CA GLU A 52 -1.30 22.53 12.69
C GLU A 52 -2.10 23.83 12.80
N ALA A 53 -3.23 23.95 12.09
CA ALA A 53 -4.12 25.10 12.14
C ALA A 53 -4.98 25.17 13.41
N ASP A 54 -5.10 24.08 14.17
CA ASP A 54 -5.87 24.08 15.43
C ASP A 54 -5.07 24.77 16.56
N GLU A 55 -5.47 26.00 16.87
CA GLU A 55 -4.92 26.80 17.98
C GLU A 55 -5.59 26.49 19.33
N THR A 56 -6.72 25.79 19.34
CA THR A 56 -7.50 25.52 20.55
C THR A 56 -7.05 24.27 21.28
N SER A 57 -6.41 23.33 20.56
CA SER A 57 -5.92 22.08 21.13
C SER A 57 -4.78 22.30 22.12
N ARG A 58 -4.87 21.61 23.27
CA ARG A 58 -3.75 21.53 24.23
C ARG A 58 -2.48 21.02 23.52
N PRO A 59 -1.28 21.56 23.82
CA PRO A 59 -0.05 21.21 23.10
C PRO A 59 0.23 19.71 23.02
N LEU A 60 0.08 18.97 24.12
CA LEU A 60 0.29 17.52 24.14
C LEU A 60 -0.67 16.77 23.21
N ARG A 61 -1.96 17.17 23.17
CA ARG A 61 -2.97 16.55 22.31
C ARG A 61 -2.68 16.84 20.85
N LYS A 62 -2.29 18.08 20.53
CA LYS A 62 -1.86 18.49 19.18
C LYS A 62 -0.68 17.64 18.71
N ALA A 63 0.35 17.51 19.54
CA ALA A 63 1.53 16.70 19.23
C ALA A 63 1.23 15.20 19.04
N VAL A 64 0.32 14.63 19.84
CA VAL A 64 -0.13 13.24 19.67
C VAL A 64 -0.83 13.04 18.32
N HIS A 65 -1.74 13.93 17.96
CA HIS A 65 -2.48 13.85 16.70
C HIS A 65 -1.57 14.08 15.49
N PHE A 66 -0.66 15.06 15.58
CA PHE A 66 0.32 15.33 14.54
C PHE A 66 1.21 14.11 14.29
N ARG A 67 1.77 13.52 15.35
CA ARG A 67 2.56 12.27 15.28
C ARG A 67 1.77 11.13 14.63
N GLN A 68 0.49 10.97 14.98
CA GLN A 68 -0.35 9.91 14.42
C GLN A 68 -0.56 10.08 12.91
N ALA A 69 -0.90 11.29 12.47
CA ALA A 69 -1.06 11.60 11.05
C ALA A 69 0.25 11.37 10.28
N LEU A 70 1.36 11.95 10.77
CA LEU A 70 2.69 11.78 10.17
C LEU A 70 3.10 10.30 10.06
N MET A 71 2.86 9.51 11.11
CA MET A 71 3.20 8.09 11.10
C MET A 71 2.42 7.32 10.03
N ILE A 72 1.12 7.62 9.85
CA ILE A 72 0.28 6.98 8.84
C ILE A 72 0.73 7.38 7.44
N GLY A 73 1.00 8.67 7.19
CA GLY A 73 1.54 9.17 5.93
C GLY A 73 2.89 8.53 5.59
N LEU A 74 3.79 8.44 6.57
CA LEU A 74 5.09 7.79 6.37
C LEU A 74 4.92 6.29 6.09
N LEU A 75 4.04 5.60 6.81
CA LEU A 75 3.83 4.16 6.62
C LEU A 75 3.24 3.83 5.25
N ILE A 76 2.38 4.67 4.67
CA ILE A 76 1.87 4.39 3.32
C ILE A 76 2.88 4.74 2.23
N ALA A 77 3.66 5.82 2.40
CA ALA A 77 4.68 6.24 1.43
C ALA A 77 5.97 5.40 1.47
N ARG A 78 6.37 4.99 2.69
CA ARG A 78 7.57 4.21 3.00
C ARG A 78 7.18 3.11 3.97
N PRO A 79 6.53 2.04 3.48
CA PRO A 79 6.00 0.99 4.32
C PRO A 79 7.17 0.17 4.88
N VAL A 80 7.70 0.59 6.02
CA VAL A 80 8.70 -0.13 6.81
C VAL A 80 8.01 -1.15 7.73
N ARG A 81 8.71 -2.21 8.12
CA ARG A 81 8.13 -3.21 9.04
C ARG A 81 7.97 -2.60 10.43
N ARG A 82 7.00 -3.07 11.22
CA ARG A 82 6.76 -2.60 12.61
C ARG A 82 8.04 -2.47 13.44
N ARG A 83 8.92 -3.49 13.38
CA ARG A 83 10.20 -3.48 14.11
C ARG A 83 11.11 -2.33 13.64
N ALA A 84 11.26 -2.15 12.32
CA ALA A 84 12.08 -1.08 11.76
C ALA A 84 11.49 0.30 12.07
N LEU A 85 10.17 0.46 11.98
CA LEU A 85 9.48 1.71 12.34
C LEU A 85 9.80 2.12 13.78
N LEU A 86 9.64 1.20 14.74
CA LEU A 86 9.86 1.49 16.15
C LEU A 86 11.34 1.60 16.54
N ALA A 87 12.25 1.05 15.73
CA ALA A 87 13.70 1.17 15.93
C ALA A 87 14.26 2.50 15.40
N MET A 88 13.47 3.29 14.66
CA MET A 88 13.93 4.56 14.10
C MET A 88 14.47 5.48 15.20
N GLN A 89 15.64 6.05 14.94
CA GLN A 89 16.34 6.98 15.83
C GLN A 89 16.77 8.20 15.02
N VAL A 90 16.71 9.38 15.64
CA VAL A 90 17.21 10.63 15.08
C VAL A 90 18.73 10.52 14.94
N GLY A 91 19.29 10.88 13.78
CA GLY A 91 20.73 10.83 13.53
C GLY A 91 21.31 9.43 13.24
N ARG A 92 20.52 8.36 13.40
CA ARG A 92 20.91 7.01 12.95
C ARG A 92 20.07 6.49 11.79
N HIS A 93 18.76 6.73 11.83
CA HIS A 93 17.82 6.24 10.82
C HIS A 93 17.16 7.36 10.03
N VAL A 94 17.03 8.54 10.65
CA VAL A 94 16.40 9.71 10.04
C VAL A 94 17.42 10.82 9.93
N PHE A 95 17.67 11.26 8.70
CA PHE A 95 18.66 12.29 8.38
C PHE A 95 17.98 13.43 7.61
N PRO A 96 17.56 14.50 8.30
CA PRO A 96 17.21 15.75 7.65
C PRO A 96 18.45 16.34 6.96
N THR A 97 18.32 16.71 5.68
CA THR A 97 19.36 17.32 4.85
C THR A 97 18.81 18.58 4.18
N SER A 98 19.61 19.30 3.40
CA SER A 98 19.13 20.41 2.57
C SER A 98 18.21 19.95 1.43
N GLN A 99 18.33 18.69 0.98
CA GLN A 99 17.56 18.13 -0.14
C GLN A 99 16.26 17.43 0.29
N GLY A 100 16.00 17.33 1.59
CA GLY A 100 14.85 16.60 2.14
C GLY A 100 15.26 15.71 3.31
N VAL A 101 14.46 14.68 3.60
CA VAL A 101 14.73 13.72 4.67
C VAL A 101 15.06 12.36 4.07
N GLU A 102 16.23 11.83 4.41
CA GLU A 102 16.63 10.47 4.03
C GLU A 102 16.38 9.50 5.18
N LEU A 103 15.77 8.36 4.87
CA LEU A 103 15.69 7.21 5.77
C LEU A 103 16.80 6.23 5.44
N ARG A 104 17.58 5.84 6.44
CA ARG A 104 18.65 4.83 6.30
C ARG A 104 18.41 3.71 7.30
N PHE A 105 18.38 2.47 6.83
CA PHE A 105 18.29 1.28 7.66
C PHE A 105 19.47 0.37 7.32
N GLY A 106 20.26 0.02 8.34
CA GLY A 106 21.38 -0.89 8.20
C GLY A 106 20.92 -2.33 7.99
N ALA A 107 21.86 -3.24 7.72
CA ALA A 107 21.56 -4.66 7.60
C ALA A 107 21.03 -5.25 8.92
N GLU A 108 21.52 -4.75 10.05
CA GLU A 108 21.13 -5.13 11.40
C GLU A 108 19.65 -4.78 11.72
N ASP A 109 19.15 -3.70 11.12
CA ASP A 109 17.79 -3.21 11.32
C ASP A 109 16.76 -4.00 10.49
N MET A 110 17.24 -4.79 9.52
CA MET A 110 16.42 -5.42 8.51
C MET A 110 16.39 -6.95 8.66
N LYS A 111 15.17 -7.52 8.68
CA LYS A 111 14.97 -8.98 8.84
C LYS A 111 15.70 -9.79 7.76
N ASP A 112 15.76 -9.23 6.56
CA ASP A 112 16.39 -9.80 5.37
C ASP A 112 17.88 -9.43 5.21
N LYS A 113 18.49 -8.74 6.20
CA LYS A 113 19.88 -8.26 6.18
C LYS A 113 20.25 -7.34 5.01
N ASN A 114 19.27 -6.86 4.26
CA ASN A 114 19.46 -5.94 3.16
C ASN A 114 19.27 -4.51 3.66
N ALA A 115 20.36 -3.74 3.70
CA ALA A 115 20.32 -2.32 4.02
C ALA A 115 19.42 -1.57 3.02
N ARG A 116 18.73 -0.54 3.49
CA ARG A 116 17.80 0.26 2.68
C ARG A 116 18.03 1.74 2.89
N ARG A 117 18.00 2.48 1.79
CA ARG A 117 17.98 3.93 1.78
C ARG A 117 16.82 4.41 0.94
N SER A 118 16.10 5.42 1.42
CA SER A 118 15.00 6.00 0.67
C SER A 118 14.76 7.44 1.09
N TRP A 119 14.49 8.30 0.12
CA TRP A 119 14.00 9.64 0.36
C TRP A 119 12.54 9.61 0.78
N VAL A 120 12.19 10.45 1.75
CA VAL A 120 10.80 10.72 2.11
C VAL A 120 10.16 11.58 1.00
N PRO A 121 8.87 11.39 0.66
CA PRO A 121 8.18 12.29 -0.28
C PRO A 121 8.28 13.74 0.17
N GLN A 122 8.35 14.66 -0.79
CA GLN A 122 8.57 16.08 -0.52
C GLN A 122 7.49 16.66 0.39
N GLU A 123 6.25 16.18 0.24
CA GLU A 123 5.07 16.57 1.01
C GLU A 123 5.17 16.23 2.50
N LEU A 124 6.06 15.30 2.89
CA LEU A 124 6.30 14.92 4.28
C LEU A 124 7.60 15.51 4.86
N VAL A 125 8.42 16.22 4.07
CA VAL A 125 9.68 16.81 4.56
C VAL A 125 9.40 17.84 5.67
N GLU A 126 8.55 18.83 5.39
CA GLU A 126 8.21 19.86 6.37
C GLU A 126 7.44 19.28 7.57
N PRO A 127 6.45 18.39 7.40
CA PRO A 127 5.87 17.67 8.53
C PRO A 127 6.87 16.91 9.40
N MET A 128 7.90 16.28 8.81
CA MET A 128 8.94 15.61 9.59
C MET A 128 9.80 16.60 10.38
N ARG A 129 10.13 17.77 9.82
CA ARG A 129 10.84 18.84 10.56
C ARG A 129 9.99 19.37 11.70
N ALA A 130 8.74 19.73 11.42
CA ALA A 130 7.79 20.20 12.43
C ALA A 130 7.61 19.18 13.57
N TYR A 131 7.58 17.88 13.23
CA TYR A 131 7.57 16.84 14.25
C TYR A 131 8.84 16.88 15.11
N LEU A 132 10.02 16.94 14.52
CA LEU A 132 11.29 16.93 15.24
C LEU A 132 11.50 18.16 16.12
N GLU A 133 11.07 19.33 15.64
CA GLU A 133 11.37 20.64 16.24
C GLU A 133 10.30 21.11 17.23
N VAL A 134 9.02 20.75 17.00
CA VAL A 134 7.89 21.25 17.80
C VAL A 134 7.22 20.12 18.56
N HIS A 135 6.67 19.14 17.85
CA HIS A 135 5.77 18.14 18.45
C HIS A 135 6.50 17.09 19.28
N ARG A 136 7.70 16.65 18.87
CA ARG A 136 8.51 15.65 19.57
C ARG A 136 9.06 16.18 20.90
N PRO A 137 9.60 17.42 21.00
CA PRO A 137 9.95 18.02 22.29
C PRO A 137 8.77 18.10 23.26
N ILE A 138 7.58 18.46 22.79
CA ILE A 138 6.34 18.47 23.60
C ILE A 138 6.05 17.06 24.14
N LEU A 139 6.14 16.04 23.29
CA LEU A 139 5.89 14.64 23.69
C LEU A 139 6.93 14.14 24.70
N LEU A 140 8.19 14.53 24.56
CA LEU A 140 9.28 14.16 25.47
C LEU A 140 9.10 14.76 26.87
N SER A 141 8.43 15.91 26.99
CA SER A 141 8.16 16.59 28.27
C SER A 141 9.43 16.78 29.12
N GLY A 142 10.55 17.15 28.50
CA GLY A 142 11.85 17.36 29.16
C GLY A 142 12.73 16.11 29.29
N LYS A 143 12.23 14.92 28.93
CA LYS A 143 13.06 13.71 28.86
C LYS A 143 13.97 13.71 27.63
N SER A 144 15.08 12.97 27.70
CA SER A 144 15.95 12.73 26.55
C SER A 144 15.71 11.33 25.98
N SER A 145 15.64 11.24 24.66
CA SER A 145 15.59 9.97 23.93
C SER A 145 16.10 10.19 22.51
N GLU A 146 16.73 9.18 21.93
CA GLU A 146 17.09 9.18 20.50
C GLU A 146 15.96 8.65 19.62
N ALA A 147 14.96 7.98 20.21
CA ALA A 147 13.87 7.34 19.46
C ALA A 147 13.08 8.38 18.67
N PHE A 148 12.84 8.10 17.38
CA PHE A 148 12.09 9.01 16.53
C PHE A 148 10.64 9.11 17.02
N TRP A 149 9.97 7.98 17.25
CA TRP A 149 8.57 7.94 17.69
C TRP A 149 8.42 7.94 19.21
N ILE A 150 7.98 9.07 19.76
CA ILE A 150 7.75 9.25 21.20
C ILE A 150 6.25 9.11 21.52
N SER A 151 5.94 8.38 22.60
CA SER A 151 4.58 8.20 23.14
C SER A 151 4.10 9.46 23.88
N GLN A 152 2.83 9.48 24.29
CA GLN A 152 2.31 10.59 25.11
C GLN A 152 2.87 10.64 26.54
N TYR A 153 3.65 9.63 26.95
CA TYR A 153 4.24 9.51 28.28
C TYR A 153 5.72 9.94 28.31
N GLY A 154 6.24 10.49 27.22
CA GLY A 154 7.64 10.88 27.06
C GLY A 154 8.60 9.72 26.78
N GLU A 155 8.09 8.50 26.65
CA GLU A 155 8.90 7.29 26.37
C GLU A 155 8.81 6.89 24.88
N PRO A 156 9.81 6.16 24.35
CA PRO A 156 9.71 5.53 23.04
C PRO A 156 8.42 4.71 22.88
N MET A 157 7.79 4.76 21.70
CA MET A 157 6.60 3.96 21.43
C MET A 157 6.92 2.45 21.49
N THR A 158 6.13 1.71 22.26
CA THR A 158 6.30 0.26 22.39
C THR A 158 5.57 -0.50 21.27
N PRO A 159 5.97 -1.74 20.96
CA PRO A 159 5.26 -2.61 20.02
C PRO A 159 3.78 -2.78 20.35
N ASP A 160 3.45 -2.93 21.64
CA ASP A 160 2.07 -3.14 22.09
C ASP A 160 1.27 -1.84 22.09
N GLY A 161 1.91 -0.70 22.40
CA GLY A 161 1.31 0.62 22.25
C GLY A 161 0.90 0.87 20.81
N LEU A 162 1.83 0.67 19.86
CA LEU A 162 1.54 0.83 18.43
C LEU A 162 0.46 -0.14 17.94
N SER A 163 0.51 -1.40 18.36
CA SER A 163 -0.44 -2.44 17.91
C SER A 163 -1.86 -2.21 18.42
N ARG A 164 -2.01 -1.54 19.56
CA ARG A 164 -3.32 -1.14 20.10
C ARG A 164 -3.84 0.16 19.49
N GLU A 165 -2.97 1.15 19.28
CA GLU A 165 -3.41 2.49 18.90
C GLU A 165 -3.59 2.66 17.39
N LEU A 166 -2.70 2.11 16.57
CA LEU A 166 -2.76 2.31 15.11
C LEU A 166 -4.10 1.83 14.51
N PRO A 167 -4.62 0.62 14.83
CA PRO A 167 -5.90 0.18 14.27
C PRO A 167 -7.08 1.03 14.73
N LYS A 168 -7.05 1.58 15.96
CA LYS A 168 -8.11 2.46 16.47
C LYS A 168 -8.14 3.78 15.71
N VAL A 169 -6.97 4.38 15.50
CA VAL A 169 -6.84 5.65 14.77
C VAL A 169 -7.31 5.48 13.34
N THR A 170 -6.85 4.44 12.65
CA THR A 170 -7.24 4.22 11.25
C THR A 170 -8.71 3.80 11.15
N GLN A 171 -9.25 3.03 12.09
CA GLN A 171 -10.69 2.72 12.10
C GLN A 171 -11.53 4.00 12.26
N ARG A 172 -11.12 4.89 13.17
CA ARG A 172 -11.83 6.15 13.44
C ARG A 172 -11.82 7.09 12.24
N HIS A 173 -10.69 7.18 11.54
CA HIS A 173 -10.49 8.23 10.54
C HIS A 173 -10.56 7.75 9.08
N LEU A 174 -10.27 6.47 8.83
CA LEU A 174 -10.23 5.86 7.51
C LEU A 174 -11.32 4.79 7.33
N GLY A 175 -12.13 4.53 8.36
CA GLY A 175 -13.17 3.50 8.34
C GLY A 175 -12.64 2.06 8.38
N VAL A 176 -11.33 1.86 8.42
CA VAL A 176 -10.68 0.54 8.41
C VAL A 176 -9.57 0.41 9.46
N ALA A 177 -9.59 -0.68 10.21
CA ALA A 177 -8.56 -1.01 11.19
C ALA A 177 -7.30 -1.56 10.51
N LEU A 178 -6.26 -0.73 10.39
CA LEU A 178 -5.01 -1.06 9.71
C LEU A 178 -3.90 -1.37 10.73
N ARG A 179 -3.20 -2.47 10.48
CA ARG A 179 -1.95 -2.83 11.16
C ARG A 179 -0.77 -2.53 10.23
N PRO A 180 0.48 -2.42 10.72
CA PRO A 180 1.62 -2.05 9.88
C PRO A 180 1.84 -2.89 8.62
N HIS A 181 1.43 -4.17 8.62
CA HIS A 181 1.51 -5.02 7.44
C HIS A 181 0.48 -4.66 6.35
N ALA A 182 -0.68 -4.11 6.73
CA ALA A 182 -1.72 -3.72 5.80
C ALA A 182 -1.25 -2.58 4.88
N PHE A 183 -0.49 -1.63 5.41
CA PHE A 183 0.13 -0.55 4.62
C PHE A 183 1.02 -1.08 3.49
N ARG A 184 1.78 -2.15 3.73
CA ARG A 184 2.58 -2.81 2.68
C ARG A 184 1.68 -3.36 1.57
N SER A 185 0.62 -4.07 1.95
CA SER A 185 -0.31 -4.68 0.99
C SER A 185 -1.07 -3.63 0.19
N ILE A 186 -1.51 -2.54 0.84
CA ILE A 186 -2.19 -1.43 0.18
C ILE A 186 -1.25 -0.75 -0.81
N ALA A 187 -0.03 -0.39 -0.39
CA ALA A 187 0.96 0.21 -1.28
C ALA A 187 1.27 -0.68 -2.50
N ALA A 188 1.46 -1.99 -2.28
CA ALA A 188 1.67 -2.95 -3.38
C ALA A 188 0.48 -3.00 -4.35
N THR A 189 -0.73 -3.07 -3.81
CA THR A 189 -1.96 -3.15 -4.62
C THR A 189 -2.16 -1.86 -5.42
N SER A 190 -2.00 -0.70 -4.79
CA SER A 190 -2.16 0.58 -5.47
C SER A 190 -1.14 0.77 -6.58
N ILE A 191 0.14 0.41 -6.39
CA ILE A 191 1.14 0.46 -7.47
C ILE A 191 0.77 -0.50 -8.60
N ALA A 192 0.36 -1.73 -8.28
CA ALA A 192 -0.03 -2.71 -9.29
C ALA A 192 -1.28 -2.28 -10.08
N GLU A 193 -2.21 -1.54 -9.46
CA GLU A 193 -3.43 -1.03 -10.09
C GLU A 193 -3.18 0.27 -10.88
N SER A 194 -2.33 1.18 -10.40
CA SER A 194 -2.08 2.49 -11.03
C SER A 194 -0.95 2.49 -12.05
N ASP A 195 0.04 1.60 -11.89
CA ASP A 195 1.23 1.54 -12.74
C ASP A 195 1.71 0.08 -12.92
N PRO A 196 0.98 -0.72 -13.72
CA PRO A 196 1.29 -2.13 -13.94
C PRO A 196 2.63 -2.37 -14.63
N GLU A 197 3.16 -1.36 -15.35
CA GLU A 197 4.41 -1.45 -16.11
C GLU A 197 5.64 -1.28 -15.20
N ASN A 198 5.52 -0.53 -14.11
CA ASN A 198 6.60 -0.31 -13.13
C ASN A 198 6.47 -1.14 -11.86
N VAL A 199 5.78 -2.29 -11.91
CA VAL A 199 5.65 -3.25 -10.79
C VAL A 199 7.01 -3.69 -10.22
N GLY A 200 8.09 -3.60 -11.01
CA GLY A 200 9.46 -3.78 -10.53
C GLY A 200 9.86 -2.86 -9.36
N ILE A 201 9.30 -1.65 -9.28
CA ILE A 201 9.54 -0.68 -8.19
C ILE A 201 8.98 -1.19 -6.85
N ILE A 202 7.94 -2.05 -6.88
CA ILE A 202 7.39 -2.70 -5.68
C ILE A 202 8.48 -3.51 -4.96
N ARG A 203 9.40 -4.13 -5.70
CA ARG A 203 10.51 -4.92 -5.14
C ARG A 203 11.47 -4.03 -4.33
N ASP A 204 11.78 -2.85 -4.86
CA ASP A 204 12.73 -1.93 -4.24
C ASP A 204 12.09 -1.23 -3.03
N LEU A 205 10.79 -0.91 -3.12
CA LEU A 205 10.01 -0.33 -2.04
C LEU A 205 9.71 -1.32 -0.88
N LEU A 206 9.39 -2.58 -1.19
CA LEU A 206 8.88 -3.56 -0.20
C LEU A 206 9.88 -4.66 0.18
N GLY A 207 10.90 -4.94 -0.63
CA GLY A 207 11.87 -6.00 -0.41
C GLY A 207 11.43 -7.41 -0.84
N HIS A 208 12.42 -8.27 -1.09
CA HIS A 208 12.29 -9.61 -1.70
C HIS A 208 11.24 -10.55 -1.07
N SER A 209 10.95 -10.43 0.24
CA SER A 209 9.95 -11.28 0.92
C SER A 209 8.52 -11.05 0.46
N THR A 210 8.29 -10.04 -0.38
CA THR A 210 6.97 -9.62 -0.83
C THR A 210 6.68 -10.06 -2.26
N MET A 211 7.59 -10.77 -2.94
CA MET A 211 7.36 -11.25 -4.31
C MET A 211 6.12 -12.14 -4.43
N ALA A 212 5.91 -13.10 -3.51
CA ALA A 212 4.70 -13.93 -3.54
C ALA A 212 3.39 -13.11 -3.39
N MET A 213 3.45 -11.92 -2.79
CA MET A 213 2.32 -10.98 -2.70
C MET A 213 2.27 -10.06 -3.92
N ALA A 214 3.39 -9.47 -4.34
CA ALA A 214 3.50 -8.60 -5.51
C ALA A 214 3.14 -9.35 -6.80
N ASP A 215 3.57 -10.59 -6.97
CA ASP A 215 3.17 -11.48 -8.08
C ASP A 215 1.69 -11.86 -7.98
N LYS A 216 1.15 -12.02 -6.76
CA LYS A 216 -0.28 -12.34 -6.55
C LYS A 216 -1.18 -11.11 -6.81
N HIS A 217 -0.70 -9.90 -6.52
CA HIS A 217 -1.35 -8.63 -6.85
C HIS A 217 -1.16 -8.24 -8.32
N TYR A 218 0.01 -8.52 -8.92
CA TYR A 218 0.25 -8.42 -10.36
C TYR A 218 -0.72 -9.32 -11.12
N ASN A 219 -0.83 -10.60 -10.74
CA ASN A 219 -1.82 -11.52 -11.32
C ASN A 219 -3.28 -11.03 -11.15
N ARG A 220 -3.57 -10.15 -10.19
CA ARG A 220 -4.90 -9.52 -10.01
C ARG A 220 -5.10 -8.34 -10.97
N ALA A 221 -4.12 -7.45 -11.11
CA ALA A 221 -4.16 -6.37 -12.09
C ALA A 221 -4.16 -6.91 -13.54
N THR A 222 -3.35 -7.94 -13.78
CA THR A 222 -3.35 -8.70 -15.04
C THR A 222 -4.60 -9.53 -15.19
N GLY A 223 -5.29 -9.95 -14.11
CA GLY A 223 -6.58 -10.65 -14.20
C GLY A 223 -7.69 -9.79 -14.82
N ILE A 224 -7.62 -8.46 -14.64
CA ILE A 224 -8.48 -7.50 -15.33
C ILE A 224 -8.08 -7.42 -16.82
N LYS A 225 -6.77 -7.30 -17.13
CA LYS A 225 -6.26 -7.43 -18.51
C LYS A 225 -6.60 -8.77 -19.16
N SER A 226 -6.65 -9.87 -18.40
CA SER A 226 -6.99 -11.21 -18.88
C SER A 226 -8.49 -11.35 -19.14
N CYS A 227 -9.35 -10.62 -18.42
CA CYS A 227 -10.76 -10.48 -18.78
C CYS A 227 -10.93 -9.67 -20.06
N ASP A 228 -10.17 -8.59 -20.24
CA ASP A 228 -10.20 -7.78 -21.46
C ASP A 228 -9.59 -8.51 -22.68
N GLU A 229 -8.53 -9.29 -22.48
CA GLU A 229 -7.94 -10.19 -23.49
C GLU A 229 -8.86 -11.37 -23.79
N LEU A 230 -9.53 -11.95 -22.79
CA LEU A 230 -10.54 -12.98 -23.01
C LEU A 230 -11.73 -12.40 -23.78
N GLN A 231 -12.15 -11.16 -23.45
CA GLN A 231 -13.20 -10.45 -24.16
C GLN A 231 -12.78 -10.17 -25.61
N SER A 232 -11.54 -9.74 -25.87
CA SER A 232 -11.04 -9.52 -27.23
C SER A 232 -10.90 -10.81 -28.05
N VAL A 233 -10.54 -11.93 -27.41
CA VAL A 233 -10.52 -13.26 -28.03
C VAL A 233 -11.93 -13.74 -28.33
N VAL A 234 -12.88 -13.55 -27.42
CA VAL A 234 -14.31 -13.85 -27.63
C VAL A 234 -14.88 -12.99 -28.76
N ASP A 235 -14.58 -11.70 -28.78
CA ASP A 235 -15.03 -10.77 -29.81
C ASP A 235 -14.38 -11.09 -31.17
N SER A 236 -13.12 -11.53 -31.20
CA SER A 236 -12.43 -11.99 -32.42
C SER A 236 -12.99 -13.29 -32.97
N ILE A 237 -13.41 -14.22 -32.10
CA ILE A 237 -14.08 -15.47 -32.49
C ILE A 237 -15.50 -15.17 -33.04
N LEU A 238 -16.21 -14.21 -32.44
CA LEU A 238 -17.52 -13.75 -32.90
C LEU A 238 -17.42 -12.99 -34.24
N ALA A 239 -16.40 -12.14 -34.40
CA ALA A 239 -16.14 -11.40 -35.64
C ALA A 239 -15.58 -12.31 -36.77
N GLY A 240 -14.79 -13.33 -36.43
CA GLY A 240 -14.31 -14.34 -37.38
C GLY A 240 -15.41 -15.27 -37.89
N SER A 241 -16.48 -15.44 -37.12
CA SER A 241 -17.66 -16.22 -37.53
C SER A 241 -18.56 -15.45 -38.52
N SER A 242 -18.35 -14.15 -38.75
CA SER A 242 -19.19 -13.30 -39.60
C SER A 242 -18.62 -13.02 -41.01
N LYS A 243 -17.47 -13.60 -41.40
CA LYS A 243 -16.93 -13.47 -42.77
C LYS A 243 -17.06 -14.78 -43.57
N GLY A 244 -18.19 -14.90 -44.25
CA GLY A 244 -18.35 -15.46 -45.61
C GLY A 244 -17.89 -16.89 -45.88
N ARG A 245 -18.85 -17.83 -45.93
CA ARG A 245 -18.77 -19.04 -46.76
C ARG A 245 -18.46 -18.64 -48.21
N PRO A 246 -17.40 -19.15 -48.86
CA PRO A 246 -17.28 -19.08 -50.31
C PRO A 246 -18.34 -19.99 -50.93
N SER A 247 -19.19 -19.41 -51.77
CA SER A 247 -20.13 -20.12 -52.62
C SER A 247 -19.37 -21.05 -53.59
N SER A 248 -19.33 -22.35 -53.29
CA SER A 248 -18.94 -23.38 -54.26
C SER A 248 -20.16 -24.09 -54.83
N ARG A 249 -20.50 -23.83 -56.10
CA ARG A 249 -21.23 -24.76 -57.00
C ARG A 249 -20.63 -24.55 -58.39
N ARG A 250 -19.71 -25.40 -58.87
CA ARG A 250 -19.86 -26.73 -59.50
C ARG A 250 -20.83 -26.76 -60.71
N LYS A 251 -20.19 -26.98 -61.88
CA LYS A 251 -20.64 -27.61 -63.14
C LYS A 251 -21.92 -27.11 -63.79
#